data_AF-A0ABD5WFY6-F1
#
_entry.id   AF-A0ABD5WFY6-F1
#
_cell.length_a   1.000
_cell.length_b   1.000
_cell.length_c   1.000
_cell.angle_alpha   90.00
_cell.angle_beta   90.00
_cell.angle_gamma   90.00
#
_symmetry.space_group_name_H-M   'P 1'
#
loop_
_entity.id
_entity.type
_entity.pdbx_description
1 polymer ?
#
loop_
_entity_poly.entity_id
_entity_poly.type
_entity_poly.pdbx_seq_one_letter_code
_entity_poly.pdbx_strand_id
1 'polypeptide(L)'
;MTQDTPRTYDLSRRTMLLGLGTVGLASAGAGLGTTAYFSDTESFSGNSLQAGSLDLFVDYEATYDSGGAVENLAENAVGTVDGEPAGTFYVLDDVKPGDSGSVTFCFEIDDNPSYMWACGMLTEDENGMTEPEMDVDETPDAGELAASIVATISYCEEGEEGETIVGEEIATGTLAEVFAALENGVPLDGDGRAGVMTPGDQTMYDEPVLGDGEEVVAVTGPCVCVEWEIPVSVGNEIQTDTLEMVLDFHALQARHNDGTYNPCVDEQVEAPTDDNSTTPTN
;
A
#
# COMPACT_ATOMS: atom_id res chain seq x y z
N MET A 1 11.54 59.37 9.93
CA MET A 1 10.53 58.76 9.05
C MET A 1 11.22 57.64 8.31
N THR A 2 11.07 56.41 8.80
CA THR A 2 11.53 55.18 8.18
C THR A 2 10.32 54.27 8.18
N GLN A 3 9.87 53.89 6.98
CA GLN A 3 8.65 53.11 6.77
C GLN A 3 8.93 51.65 7.12
N ASP A 4 8.32 51.14 8.20
CA ASP A 4 8.19 49.70 8.40
C ASP A 4 7.18 49.17 7.38
N THR A 5 7.68 48.42 6.40
CA THR A 5 6.86 47.68 5.44
C THR A 5 6.68 46.27 5.99
N PRO A 6 5.46 45.81 6.33
CA PRO A 6 5.27 44.45 6.82
C PRO A 6 5.44 43.49 5.63
N ARG A 7 6.47 42.65 5.65
CA ARG A 7 6.56 41.51 4.73
C ARG A 7 5.70 40.39 5.29
N THR A 8 4.47 40.30 4.81
CA THR A 8 3.64 39.10 4.87
C THR A 8 4.29 38.02 4.01
N TYR A 9 4.93 37.04 4.65
CA TYR A 9 5.23 35.75 4.04
C TYR A 9 4.08 34.83 4.43
N ASP A 10 3.12 34.68 3.54
CA ASP A 10 2.07 33.66 3.64
C ASP A 10 2.68 32.38 3.05
N LEU A 11 3.23 31.53 3.93
CA LEU A 11 3.75 30.23 3.55
C LEU A 11 2.60 29.22 3.68
N SER A 12 2.12 28.73 2.53
CA SER A 12 1.26 27.55 2.47
C SER A 12 2.01 26.38 3.11
N ARG A 13 1.51 25.91 4.25
CA ARG A 13 1.93 24.66 4.89
C ARG A 13 0.76 23.71 4.74
N ARG A 14 0.84 22.81 3.75
CA ARG A 14 -0.06 21.66 3.65
C ARG A 14 0.51 20.57 4.55
N THR A 15 -0.34 20.02 5.41
CA THR A 15 -0.01 18.98 6.39
C THR A 15 -1.15 17.96 6.30
N MET A 16 -0.81 16.71 6.02
CA MET A 16 -1.67 15.57 5.66
C MET A 16 -2.04 14.75 6.90
N LEU A 17 -3.17 14.02 6.85
CA LEU A 17 -3.61 13.05 7.86
C LEU A 17 -3.56 11.66 7.21
N LEU A 18 -2.57 10.84 7.59
CA LEU A 18 -2.44 9.46 7.12
C LEU A 18 -3.21 8.51 8.04
N GLY A 19 -4.10 7.72 7.45
CA GLY A 19 -4.62 6.52 8.10
C GLY A 19 -3.62 5.39 7.87
N LEU A 20 -3.11 4.77 8.94
CA LEU A 20 -2.11 3.70 8.84
C LEU A 20 -2.63 2.41 9.50
N GLY A 21 -2.75 1.34 8.73
CA GLY A 21 -2.97 -0.03 9.21
C GLY A 21 -1.70 -0.87 9.08
N THR A 22 -1.37 -1.71 10.07
CA THR A 22 -0.18 -2.58 10.00
C THR A 22 -0.57 -4.06 10.16
N VAL A 23 -0.13 -4.89 9.22
CA VAL A 23 -0.22 -6.35 9.25
C VAL A 23 1.20 -6.92 9.33
N GLY A 24 1.52 -7.64 10.41
CA GLY A 24 2.81 -8.30 10.56
C GLY A 24 2.65 -9.81 10.62
N LEU A 25 3.31 -10.55 9.73
CA LEU A 25 3.30 -12.00 9.69
C LEU A 25 4.65 -12.55 10.16
N ALA A 26 4.63 -13.53 11.07
CA ALA A 26 5.82 -14.20 11.60
C ALA A 26 5.59 -15.72 11.74
N SER A 27 6.58 -16.54 11.35
CA SER A 27 6.53 -18.01 11.46
C SER A 27 7.08 -18.53 12.81
N ALA A 28 6.79 -19.79 13.19
CA ALA A 28 7.11 -20.33 14.52
C ALA A 28 8.58 -20.75 14.74
N GLY A 29 9.54 -20.20 13.98
CA GLY A 29 10.97 -20.55 14.04
C GLY A 29 11.76 -19.92 15.19
N ALA A 30 11.46 -18.67 15.56
CA ALA A 30 12.17 -17.99 16.64
C ALA A 30 11.35 -16.84 17.26
N GLY A 31 10.24 -17.18 17.91
CA GLY A 31 9.68 -16.39 19.02
C GLY A 31 9.24 -14.95 18.76
N LEU A 32 7.91 -14.76 18.88
CA LEU A 32 7.14 -13.53 19.13
C LEU A 32 6.50 -12.86 17.92
N GLY A 33 5.29 -13.34 17.61
CA GLY A 33 4.05 -12.54 17.45
C GLY A 33 3.97 -11.55 16.29
N THR A 34 2.74 -11.23 15.89
CA THR A 34 2.40 -10.02 15.12
C THR A 34 3.11 -8.81 15.74
N THR A 35 4.25 -8.40 15.20
CA THR A 35 4.85 -7.11 15.52
C THR A 35 4.11 -6.08 14.69
N ALA A 36 2.98 -5.59 15.20
CA ALA A 36 2.46 -4.32 14.73
C ALA A 36 3.51 -3.26 15.11
N TYR A 37 4.39 -2.93 14.17
CA TYR A 37 5.40 -1.90 14.34
C TYR A 37 4.68 -0.54 14.29
N PHE A 38 4.04 -0.17 15.40
CA PHE A 38 3.51 1.17 15.59
C PHE A 38 4.68 2.12 15.91
N SER A 39 5.35 2.60 14.87
CA SER A 39 6.11 3.84 14.87
C SER A 39 5.41 4.69 13.80
N ASP A 40 4.53 5.62 14.13
CA ASP A 40 4.98 6.90 14.65
C ASP A 40 3.95 7.62 15.53
N THR A 41 4.46 8.40 16.49
CA THR A 41 3.71 9.42 17.22
C THR A 41 3.84 10.74 16.48
N GLU A 42 2.91 11.04 15.57
CA GLU A 42 2.81 12.38 15.00
C GLU A 42 1.92 13.26 15.90
N SER A 43 2.51 14.30 16.49
CA SER A 43 1.76 15.32 17.23
C SER A 43 1.31 16.42 16.27
N PHE A 44 0.01 16.64 16.10
CA PHE A 44 -0.49 17.68 15.20
C PHE A 44 -0.99 18.92 15.93
N SER A 45 -0.48 20.08 15.51
CA SER A 45 -0.97 21.40 15.86
C SER A 45 -1.42 22.14 14.60
N GLY A 46 -2.73 22.19 14.36
CA GLY A 46 -3.36 23.18 13.47
C GLY A 46 -3.95 22.63 12.17
N ASN A 47 -5.21 22.18 12.22
CA ASN A 47 -6.02 21.83 11.04
C ASN A 47 -6.62 23.11 10.41
N SER A 48 -6.41 23.33 9.09
CA SER A 48 -7.06 24.41 8.33
C SER A 48 -7.34 24.00 6.87
N LEU A 49 -8.46 23.29 6.70
CA LEU A 49 -9.30 23.01 5.53
C LEU A 49 -9.08 23.81 4.23
N GLN A 50 -8.83 23.11 3.10
CA GLN A 50 -9.30 23.37 1.72
C GLN A 50 -8.84 22.20 0.80
N ALA A 51 -9.66 21.35 0.16
CA ALA A 51 -11.07 21.37 -0.19
C ALA A 51 -11.67 19.95 -0.04
N GLY A 52 -12.81 19.82 0.65
CA GLY A 52 -13.61 18.58 0.77
C GLY A 52 -12.84 17.39 1.32
N SER A 53 -12.91 17.17 2.64
CA SER A 53 -12.57 15.86 3.22
C SER A 53 -13.42 14.81 2.50
N LEU A 54 -12.77 13.96 1.71
CA LEU A 54 -13.37 12.72 1.26
C LEU A 54 -12.87 11.68 2.25
N ASP A 55 -13.78 11.14 3.04
CA ASP A 55 -13.44 10.12 4.01
C ASP A 55 -13.42 8.79 3.24
N LEU A 56 -12.22 8.24 3.06
CA LEU A 56 -11.95 6.95 2.45
C LEU A 56 -11.70 5.95 3.57
N PHE A 57 -12.52 4.91 3.61
CA PHE A 57 -12.35 3.75 4.47
C PHE A 57 -11.86 2.59 3.63
N VAL A 58 -10.76 1.98 4.06
CA VAL A 58 -10.22 0.76 3.45
C VAL A 58 -10.35 -0.35 4.46
N ASP A 59 -11.28 -1.26 4.21
CA ASP A 59 -11.37 -2.53 4.94
C ASP A 59 -10.39 -3.51 4.33
N TYR A 60 -9.57 -4.13 5.17
CA TYR A 60 -8.66 -5.17 4.72
C TYR A 60 -8.88 -6.49 5.44
N GLU A 61 -8.67 -7.60 4.74
CA GLU A 61 -8.60 -8.95 5.30
C GLU A 61 -7.35 -9.65 4.78
N ALA A 62 -6.46 -10.07 5.68
CA ALA A 62 -5.23 -10.78 5.33
C ALA A 62 -5.23 -12.23 5.85
N THR A 63 -4.77 -13.15 5.01
CA THR A 63 -4.56 -14.56 5.32
C THR A 63 -3.09 -14.96 5.14
N TYR A 64 -2.67 -15.97 5.89
CA TYR A 64 -1.33 -16.56 5.79
C TYR A 64 -1.43 -18.07 6.01
N ASP A 65 -0.77 -18.83 5.14
CA ASP A 65 -0.64 -20.27 5.24
C ASP A 65 0.84 -20.68 5.18
N SER A 66 1.34 -21.25 6.27
CA SER A 66 2.70 -21.77 6.38
C SER A 66 2.93 -23.13 5.68
N GLY A 67 2.11 -23.50 4.68
CA GLY A 67 2.15 -24.80 4.02
C GLY A 67 1.98 -26.01 4.96
N GLY A 68 1.30 -25.83 6.10
CA GLY A 68 1.11 -26.85 7.13
C GLY A 68 2.30 -27.12 8.06
N ALA A 69 3.36 -26.30 8.03
CA ALA A 69 4.51 -26.39 8.93
C ALA A 69 4.18 -26.01 10.39
N VAL A 70 3.21 -25.12 10.59
CA VAL A 70 2.70 -24.69 11.91
C VAL A 70 1.17 -24.70 11.89
N GLU A 71 0.53 -24.80 13.07
CA GLU A 71 -0.87 -24.39 13.17
C GLU A 71 -0.89 -22.87 12.97
N ASN A 72 -1.53 -22.39 11.90
CA ASN A 72 -1.66 -20.96 11.64
C ASN A 72 -2.39 -20.30 12.82
N LEU A 73 -1.63 -19.62 13.69
CA LEU A 73 -2.17 -18.89 14.84
C LEU A 73 -2.49 -17.42 14.49
N ALA A 74 -2.13 -16.98 13.28
CA ALA A 74 -2.63 -15.76 12.68
C ALA A 74 -3.98 -16.07 12.02
N GLU A 75 -5.04 -16.13 12.84
CA GLU A 75 -6.42 -15.94 12.35
C GLU A 75 -6.49 -14.59 11.63
N ASN A 76 -7.18 -14.56 10.49
CA ASN A 76 -7.31 -13.44 9.57
C ASN A 76 -7.15 -12.06 10.23
N ALA A 77 -6.22 -11.24 9.73
CA ALA A 77 -6.09 -9.87 10.20
C ALA A 77 -7.12 -9.01 9.48
N VAL A 78 -8.06 -8.43 10.24
CA VAL A 78 -9.10 -7.53 9.72
C VAL A 78 -8.95 -6.15 10.36
N GLY A 79 -9.06 -5.10 9.56
CA GLY A 79 -9.05 -3.72 10.06
C GLY A 79 -9.60 -2.73 9.04
N THR A 80 -9.88 -1.52 9.52
CA THR A 80 -10.31 -0.39 8.68
C THR A 80 -9.28 0.73 8.82
N VAL A 81 -8.78 1.22 7.69
CA VAL A 81 -7.89 2.39 7.63
C VAL A 81 -8.71 3.61 7.18
N ASP A 82 -8.62 4.70 7.95
CA ASP A 82 -9.32 5.96 7.70
C ASP A 82 -8.29 7.07 7.43
N GLY A 83 -8.31 7.62 6.22
CA GLY A 83 -7.43 8.71 5.80
C GLY A 83 -7.34 8.83 4.29
N GLU A 84 -6.66 9.88 3.83
CA GLU A 84 -6.39 10.09 2.40
C GLU A 84 -4.90 10.50 2.25
N PRO A 85 -4.01 9.57 1.86
CA PRO A 85 -4.29 8.16 1.55
C PRO A 85 -4.60 7.33 2.79
N ALA A 86 -5.26 6.20 2.53
CA ALA A 86 -5.37 5.10 3.46
C ALA A 86 -4.26 4.09 3.14
N GLY A 87 -3.23 4.07 4.00
CA GLY A 87 -2.04 3.23 3.84
C GLY A 87 -2.09 1.96 4.68
N THR A 88 -1.75 0.83 4.07
CA THR A 88 -1.58 -0.44 4.79
C THR A 88 -0.15 -0.96 4.64
N PHE A 89 0.49 -1.25 5.77
CA PHE A 89 1.77 -1.95 5.85
C PHE A 89 1.54 -3.44 5.95
N TYR A 90 2.25 -4.22 5.15
CA TYR A 90 2.28 -5.67 5.23
C TYR A 90 3.73 -6.12 5.36
N VAL A 91 4.08 -6.64 6.53
CA VAL A 91 5.45 -7.04 6.89
C VAL A 91 5.55 -8.55 6.86
N LEU A 92 6.51 -9.05 6.08
CA LEU A 92 6.87 -10.46 6.02
C LEU A 92 8.19 -10.68 6.77
N ASP A 93 8.10 -11.36 7.92
CA ASP A 93 9.23 -11.75 8.77
C ASP A 93 9.27 -13.27 8.95
N ASP A 94 10.45 -13.88 8.83
CA ASP A 94 10.69 -15.34 8.97
C ASP A 94 9.86 -16.24 8.02
N VAL A 95 9.54 -15.74 6.82
CA VAL A 95 8.84 -16.51 5.77
C VAL A 95 9.70 -17.63 5.18
N LYS A 96 9.05 -18.70 4.72
CA LYS A 96 9.74 -19.92 4.24
C LYS A 96 9.27 -20.34 2.85
N PRO A 97 10.11 -21.05 2.09
CA PRO A 97 9.67 -21.70 0.87
C PRO A 97 8.48 -22.64 1.14
N GLY A 98 7.38 -22.42 0.43
CA GLY A 98 6.11 -23.10 0.62
C GLY A 98 5.07 -22.29 1.40
N ASP A 99 5.44 -21.15 1.99
CA ASP A 99 4.48 -20.22 2.59
C ASP A 99 3.72 -19.46 1.50
N SER A 100 2.49 -19.10 1.80
CA SER A 100 1.62 -18.31 0.93
C SER A 100 0.68 -17.45 1.76
N GLY A 101 0.06 -16.46 1.11
CA GLY A 101 -0.92 -15.61 1.77
C GLY A 101 -1.73 -14.81 0.77
N SER A 102 -2.74 -14.14 1.29
CA SER A 102 -3.52 -13.17 0.54
C SER A 102 -3.86 -11.96 1.38
N VAL A 103 -4.11 -10.82 0.73
CA VAL A 103 -4.74 -9.67 1.36
C VAL A 103 -5.77 -9.07 0.41
N THR A 104 -6.98 -8.84 0.91
CA THR A 104 -8.10 -8.23 0.20
C THR A 104 -8.33 -6.84 0.76
N PHE A 105 -8.48 -5.84 -0.11
CA PHE A 105 -8.78 -4.44 0.23
C PHE A 105 -10.10 -4.03 -0.41
N CYS A 106 -11.08 -3.65 0.39
CA CYS A 106 -12.38 -3.17 -0.05
C CYS A 106 -12.57 -1.71 0.40
N PHE A 107 -13.26 -0.93 -0.44
CA PHE A 107 -13.31 0.52 -0.31
C PHE A 107 -14.71 1.01 0.01
N GLU A 108 -14.84 1.87 1.01
CA GLU A 108 -16.04 2.66 1.28
C GLU A 108 -15.67 4.15 1.24
N ILE A 109 -16.39 4.91 0.41
CA ILE A 109 -16.08 6.32 0.12
C ILE A 109 -17.29 7.18 0.44
N ASP A 110 -17.13 8.21 1.27
CA ASP A 110 -18.24 9.04 1.73
C ASP A 110 -18.93 9.85 0.60
N ASP A 111 -20.17 9.42 0.27
CA ASP A 111 -21.24 10.08 -0.51
C ASP A 111 -20.84 10.74 -1.86
N ASN A 112 -19.65 10.42 -2.40
CA ASN A 112 -19.18 11.02 -3.65
C ASN A 112 -18.40 10.05 -4.52
N PRO A 113 -18.85 9.85 -5.78
CA PRO A 113 -18.08 9.12 -6.77
C PRO A 113 -16.65 9.64 -6.90
N SER A 114 -15.70 8.73 -6.99
CA SER A 114 -14.28 9.07 -6.92
C SER A 114 -13.43 8.21 -7.86
N TYR A 115 -12.35 8.80 -8.37
CA TYR A 115 -11.32 8.07 -9.10
C TYR A 115 -10.32 7.50 -8.10
N MET A 116 -10.09 6.19 -8.17
CA MET A 116 -9.24 5.48 -7.25
C MET A 116 -7.85 5.24 -7.84
N TRP A 117 -6.84 5.21 -6.97
CA TRP A 117 -5.46 4.90 -7.32
C TRP A 117 -4.84 3.99 -6.27
N ALA A 118 -3.99 3.07 -6.71
CA ALA A 118 -3.12 2.26 -5.86
C ALA A 118 -1.67 2.67 -6.08
N CYS A 119 -0.97 3.03 -5.01
CA CYS A 119 0.46 3.31 -4.99
C CYS A 119 1.15 2.23 -4.15
N GLY A 120 2.22 1.64 -4.66
CA GLY A 120 2.94 0.58 -3.98
C GLY A 120 4.39 0.95 -3.75
N MET A 121 4.89 0.73 -2.54
CA MET A 121 6.31 0.80 -2.22
C MET A 121 6.73 -0.52 -1.57
N LEU A 122 7.97 -0.92 -1.80
CA LEU A 122 8.55 -2.12 -1.21
C LEU A 122 9.97 -1.82 -0.77
N THR A 123 10.32 -2.33 0.40
CA THR A 123 11.69 -2.34 0.93
C THR A 123 12.04 -3.74 1.40
N GLU A 124 13.25 -4.18 1.11
CA GLU A 124 13.76 -5.48 1.53
C GLU A 124 15.17 -5.33 2.11
N ASP A 125 15.49 -6.20 3.05
CA ASP A 125 16.77 -6.23 3.77
C ASP A 125 17.24 -7.67 3.93
N GLU A 126 18.53 -7.91 3.70
CA GLU A 126 19.19 -9.22 3.80
C GLU A 126 19.35 -9.72 5.25
N ASN A 127 19.49 -8.80 6.22
CA ASN A 127 19.77 -9.09 7.65
C ASN A 127 20.96 -10.04 7.95
N GLY A 128 21.76 -10.37 6.94
CA GLY A 128 23.03 -11.05 7.01
C GLY A 128 22.91 -12.56 7.03
N MET A 129 23.80 -13.22 6.30
CA MET A 129 23.64 -14.63 5.95
C MET A 129 23.99 -15.65 7.05
N THR A 130 23.16 -16.67 7.17
CA THR A 130 23.46 -17.90 7.93
C THR A 130 24.36 -18.87 7.16
N GLU A 131 24.97 -19.86 7.84
CA GLU A 131 25.79 -20.89 7.16
C GLU A 131 25.04 -21.62 6.02
N PRO A 132 23.77 -22.06 6.20
CA PRO A 132 23.04 -22.74 5.14
C PRO A 132 22.63 -21.86 3.96
N GLU A 133 22.63 -20.54 4.14
CA GLU A 133 22.30 -19.51 3.15
C GLU A 133 23.54 -19.13 2.35
N MET A 134 24.69 -18.94 3.01
CA MET A 134 26.00 -18.77 2.35
C MET A 134 26.41 -19.96 1.45
N ASP A 135 25.76 -21.12 1.60
CA ASP A 135 25.97 -22.29 0.74
C ASP A 135 25.28 -22.16 -0.62
N VAL A 136 24.29 -21.26 -0.75
CA VAL A 136 23.43 -21.13 -1.95
C VAL A 136 23.27 -19.69 -2.45
N ASP A 137 23.44 -18.68 -1.60
CA ASP A 137 23.53 -17.28 -1.96
C ASP A 137 24.98 -16.75 -1.83
N GLU A 138 25.35 -15.87 -2.75
CA GLU A 138 26.63 -15.17 -2.80
C GLU A 138 26.48 -13.63 -2.63
N THR A 139 25.29 -13.12 -2.27
CA THR A 139 24.96 -11.69 -2.25
C THR A 139 24.64 -11.14 -0.84
N PRO A 140 25.65 -11.06 0.06
CA PRO A 140 25.46 -10.75 1.49
C PRO A 140 24.94 -9.35 1.84
N ASP A 141 24.67 -8.50 0.85
CA ASP A 141 24.21 -7.12 1.02
C ASP A 141 22.94 -6.84 0.18
N ALA A 142 22.31 -7.84 -0.44
CA ALA A 142 21.13 -7.66 -1.29
C ALA A 142 19.99 -8.56 -0.81
N GLY A 143 18.85 -7.97 -0.43
CA GLY A 143 17.64 -8.75 -0.19
C GLY A 143 17.09 -9.30 -1.50
N GLU A 144 16.70 -10.57 -1.50
CA GLU A 144 16.28 -11.32 -2.69
C GLU A 144 14.83 -11.81 -2.56
N LEU A 145 14.24 -11.63 -1.38
CA LEU A 145 12.90 -12.07 -1.04
C LEU A 145 11.83 -11.54 -2.02
N ALA A 146 11.88 -10.28 -2.45
CA ALA A 146 10.90 -9.72 -3.38
C ALA A 146 10.95 -10.40 -4.76
N ALA A 147 12.13 -10.80 -5.20
CA ALA A 147 12.32 -11.50 -6.47
C ALA A 147 11.93 -12.98 -6.38
N SER A 148 11.97 -13.55 -5.17
CA SER A 148 11.67 -14.95 -4.88
C SER A 148 10.19 -15.23 -4.61
N ILE A 149 9.39 -14.20 -4.30
CA ILE A 149 7.93 -14.31 -4.13
C ILE A 149 7.24 -14.19 -5.49
N VAL A 150 6.34 -15.13 -5.81
CA VAL A 150 5.40 -15.01 -6.93
C VAL A 150 4.15 -14.32 -6.41
N ALA A 151 3.73 -13.23 -7.06
CA ALA A 151 2.60 -12.43 -6.62
C ALA A 151 1.68 -12.05 -7.78
N THR A 152 0.40 -11.90 -7.47
CA THR A 152 -0.61 -11.37 -8.38
C THR A 152 -1.48 -10.37 -7.65
N ILE A 153 -1.66 -9.19 -8.24
CA ILE A 153 -2.66 -8.20 -7.83
C ILE A 153 -3.80 -8.21 -8.84
N SER A 154 -5.03 -8.32 -8.36
CA SER A 154 -6.24 -8.46 -9.18
C SER A 154 -7.38 -7.68 -8.58
N TYR A 155 -8.40 -7.37 -9.39
CA TYR A 155 -9.70 -7.03 -8.84
C TYR A 155 -10.34 -8.27 -8.24
N CYS A 156 -11.18 -8.09 -7.23
CA CYS A 156 -11.91 -9.18 -6.61
C CYS A 156 -13.22 -8.71 -5.99
N GLU A 157 -14.08 -9.67 -5.67
CA GLU A 157 -15.36 -9.46 -5.01
C GLU A 157 -15.49 -10.43 -3.83
N GLU A 158 -16.26 -10.04 -2.83
CA GLU A 158 -16.70 -10.96 -1.78
C GLU A 158 -17.87 -11.80 -2.33
N GLY A 159 -17.66 -13.10 -2.43
CA GLY A 159 -18.64 -14.09 -2.84
C GLY A 159 -19.58 -14.52 -1.71
N GLU A 160 -20.38 -15.56 -1.98
CA GLU A 160 -21.26 -16.10 -0.94
C GLU A 160 -20.44 -16.78 0.17
N GLU A 161 -20.86 -16.64 1.42
CA GLU A 161 -20.20 -17.25 2.59
C GLU A 161 -18.74 -16.77 2.84
N GLY A 162 -18.35 -15.61 2.30
CA GLY A 162 -17.03 -14.99 2.54
C GLY A 162 -15.91 -15.56 1.65
N GLU A 163 -16.24 -16.23 0.54
CA GLU A 163 -15.25 -16.65 -0.44
C GLU A 163 -14.76 -15.45 -1.27
N THR A 164 -13.46 -15.30 -1.47
CA THR A 164 -12.94 -14.28 -2.41
C THR A 164 -13.08 -14.77 -3.84
N ILE A 165 -13.80 -14.01 -4.67
CA ILE A 165 -13.92 -14.27 -6.11
C ILE A 165 -12.91 -13.40 -6.84
N VAL A 166 -11.87 -14.03 -7.39
CA VAL A 166 -10.82 -13.34 -8.16
C VAL A 166 -11.36 -12.92 -9.52
N GLY A 167 -11.22 -11.63 -9.82
CA GLY A 167 -11.62 -10.96 -11.05
C GLY A 167 -10.47 -10.82 -12.04
N GLU A 168 -10.41 -9.67 -12.74
CA GLU A 168 -9.37 -9.42 -13.75
C GLU A 168 -8.03 -9.03 -13.10
N GLU A 169 -6.93 -9.47 -13.72
CA GLU A 169 -5.56 -9.24 -13.24
C GLU A 169 -5.08 -7.81 -13.53
N ILE A 170 -4.59 -7.14 -12.50
CA ILE A 170 -3.96 -5.82 -12.63
C ILE A 170 -2.48 -5.99 -12.99
N ALA A 171 -1.75 -6.83 -12.24
CA ALA A 171 -0.38 -7.22 -12.52
C ALA A 171 -0.04 -8.59 -11.93
N THR A 172 0.86 -9.33 -12.57
CA THR A 172 1.38 -10.62 -12.10
C THR A 172 2.88 -10.73 -12.41
N GLY A 173 3.61 -11.49 -11.60
CA GLY A 173 5.04 -11.71 -11.78
C GLY A 173 5.72 -12.05 -10.46
N THR A 174 6.97 -11.63 -10.31
CA THR A 174 7.57 -11.57 -8.98
C THR A 174 6.95 -10.42 -8.18
N LEU A 175 7.02 -10.48 -6.85
CA LEU A 175 6.54 -9.38 -6.00
C LEU A 175 7.25 -8.06 -6.35
N ALA A 176 8.55 -8.12 -6.64
CA ALA A 176 9.31 -6.96 -7.13
C ALA A 176 8.74 -6.38 -8.43
N GLU A 177 8.35 -7.22 -9.40
CA GLU A 177 7.74 -6.77 -10.66
C GLU A 177 6.36 -6.17 -10.46
N VAL A 178 5.54 -6.77 -9.58
CA VAL A 178 4.22 -6.27 -9.23
C VAL A 178 4.32 -4.89 -8.57
N PHE A 179 5.19 -4.73 -7.57
CA PHE A 179 5.36 -3.43 -6.88
C PHE A 179 6.04 -2.38 -7.75
N ALA A 180 6.93 -2.76 -8.68
CA ALA A 180 7.45 -1.84 -9.68
C ALA A 180 6.35 -1.29 -10.61
N ALA A 181 5.29 -2.06 -10.88
CA ALA A 181 4.14 -1.56 -11.63
C ALA A 181 3.30 -0.55 -10.82
N LEU A 182 3.27 -0.70 -9.48
CA LEU A 182 2.55 0.17 -8.55
C LEU A 182 3.33 1.42 -8.13
N GLU A 183 4.67 1.44 -8.28
CA GLU A 183 5.56 2.52 -7.83
C GLU A 183 5.15 3.91 -8.36
N ASN A 184 4.70 3.97 -9.61
CA ASN A 184 4.27 5.22 -10.25
C ASN A 184 2.74 5.42 -10.19
N GLY A 185 2.04 4.59 -9.44
CA GLY A 185 0.59 4.60 -9.33
C GLY A 185 -0.13 3.90 -10.46
N VAL A 186 -1.07 3.02 -10.10
CA VAL A 186 -2.01 2.40 -11.02
C VAL A 186 -3.40 3.00 -10.80
N PRO A 187 -4.05 3.54 -11.85
CA PRO A 187 -5.44 3.96 -11.74
C PRO A 187 -6.34 2.72 -11.63
N LEU A 188 -7.19 2.68 -10.60
CA LEU A 188 -8.15 1.59 -10.40
C LEU A 188 -9.47 1.92 -11.13
N ASP A 189 -9.99 0.95 -11.87
CA ASP A 189 -11.20 1.07 -12.68
C ASP A 189 -12.42 0.65 -11.87
N GLY A 190 -13.42 1.54 -11.78
CA GLY A 190 -14.67 1.28 -11.06
C GLY A 190 -15.51 0.13 -11.62
N ASP A 191 -15.25 -0.32 -12.85
CA ASP A 191 -15.87 -1.52 -13.43
C ASP A 191 -14.99 -2.79 -13.30
N GLY A 192 -13.84 -2.71 -12.62
CA GLY A 192 -12.96 -3.85 -12.36
C GLY A 192 -12.22 -4.38 -13.60
N ARG A 193 -12.00 -3.52 -14.61
CA ARG A 193 -11.36 -3.92 -15.86
C ARG A 193 -9.84 -3.83 -15.78
N ALA A 194 -9.17 -4.88 -16.22
CA ALA A 194 -7.72 -4.91 -16.36
C ALA A 194 -7.22 -4.04 -17.52
N GLY A 195 -5.93 -3.72 -17.48
CA GLY A 195 -5.23 -3.01 -18.55
C GLY A 195 -5.55 -1.51 -18.67
N VAL A 196 -6.33 -0.97 -17.72
CA VAL A 196 -6.56 0.47 -17.59
C VAL A 196 -5.35 1.08 -16.88
N MET A 197 -4.32 1.44 -17.65
CA MET A 197 -3.05 1.96 -17.11
C MET A 197 -2.82 3.45 -17.42
N THR A 198 -3.72 4.06 -18.20
CA THR A 198 -3.59 5.48 -18.58
C THR A 198 -4.45 6.33 -17.65
N PRO A 199 -3.87 7.33 -16.95
CA PRO A 199 -4.63 8.28 -16.16
C PRO A 199 -5.75 8.95 -16.96
N GLY A 200 -6.99 8.87 -16.47
CA GLY A 200 -8.21 9.39 -17.09
C GLY A 200 -9.01 8.38 -17.91
N ASP A 201 -8.48 7.18 -18.16
CA ASP A 201 -9.21 6.11 -18.86
C ASP A 201 -10.04 5.23 -17.90
N GLN A 202 -9.82 5.37 -16.59
CA GLN A 202 -10.52 4.62 -15.55
C GLN A 202 -11.92 5.17 -15.29
N THR A 203 -12.87 4.28 -15.03
CA THR A 203 -14.19 4.65 -14.53
C THR A 203 -14.14 4.93 -13.04
N MET A 204 -15.01 5.82 -12.59
CA MET A 204 -15.10 6.18 -11.17
C MET A 204 -15.77 5.05 -10.38
N TYR A 205 -15.39 4.93 -9.11
CA TYR A 205 -16.12 4.15 -8.12
C TYR A 205 -17.39 4.94 -7.76
N ASP A 206 -18.57 4.39 -8.08
CA ASP A 206 -19.86 5.06 -7.90
C ASP A 206 -20.99 4.12 -7.47
N GLU A 207 -20.68 2.87 -7.10
CA GLU A 207 -21.68 1.90 -6.67
C GLU A 207 -22.28 2.31 -5.31
N PRO A 208 -23.60 2.49 -5.19
CA PRO A 208 -24.19 3.01 -3.95
C PRO A 208 -24.24 1.94 -2.84
N VAL A 209 -23.68 2.26 -1.68
CA VAL A 209 -23.90 1.52 -0.44
C VAL A 209 -25.16 2.07 0.24
N LEU A 210 -26.14 1.21 0.49
CA LEU A 210 -27.43 1.60 1.08
C LEU A 210 -27.44 1.32 2.59
N GLY A 211 -27.79 2.33 3.38
CA GLY A 211 -28.07 2.16 4.79
C GLY A 211 -29.44 1.51 5.04
N ASP A 212 -29.75 1.24 6.32
CA ASP A 212 -31.02 0.65 6.78
C ASP A 212 -32.30 1.38 6.28
N GLY A 213 -32.15 2.65 5.90
CA GLY A 213 -33.21 3.51 5.38
C GLY A 213 -33.32 3.59 3.84
N GLU A 214 -32.58 2.77 3.08
CA GLU A 214 -32.43 2.86 1.62
C GLU A 214 -31.82 4.20 1.15
N GLU A 215 -31.19 4.95 2.05
CA GLU A 215 -30.39 6.12 1.70
C GLU A 215 -28.97 5.68 1.31
N VAL A 216 -28.41 6.34 0.29
CA VAL A 216 -27.01 6.15 -0.06
C VAL A 216 -26.18 6.76 1.07
N VAL A 217 -25.40 5.92 1.74
CA VAL A 217 -24.53 6.34 2.85
C VAL A 217 -23.08 6.48 2.41
N ALA A 218 -22.68 5.70 1.40
CA ALA A 218 -21.36 5.73 0.80
C ALA A 218 -21.42 5.26 -0.66
N VAL A 219 -20.30 5.38 -1.36
CA VAL A 219 -20.06 4.70 -2.63
C VAL A 219 -18.92 3.70 -2.50
N THR A 220 -18.97 2.63 -3.29
CA THR A 220 -17.99 1.56 -3.34
C THR A 220 -17.70 1.17 -4.79
N GLY A 221 -16.95 0.08 -4.96
CA GLY A 221 -16.64 -0.54 -6.24
C GLY A 221 -15.80 -1.80 -6.01
N PRO A 222 -15.10 -2.29 -7.04
CA PRO A 222 -14.30 -3.51 -6.95
C PRO A 222 -13.24 -3.46 -5.85
N CYS A 223 -13.14 -4.54 -5.08
CA CYS A 223 -12.03 -4.73 -4.15
C CYS A 223 -10.75 -5.07 -4.93
N VAL A 224 -9.61 -4.92 -4.27
CA VAL A 224 -8.29 -5.30 -4.80
C VAL A 224 -7.71 -6.42 -3.93
N CYS A 225 -7.29 -7.51 -4.56
CA CYS A 225 -6.70 -8.66 -3.90
C CYS A 225 -5.26 -8.85 -4.33
N VAL A 226 -4.38 -9.06 -3.36
CA VAL A 226 -3.00 -9.48 -3.57
C VAL A 226 -2.86 -10.92 -3.08
N GLU A 227 -2.47 -11.82 -3.95
CA GLU A 227 -2.13 -13.21 -3.63
C GLU A 227 -0.64 -13.41 -3.83
N TRP A 228 0.01 -14.12 -2.90
CA TRP A 228 1.44 -14.41 -2.99
C TRP A 228 1.78 -15.81 -2.50
N GLU A 229 2.82 -16.39 -3.09
CA GLU A 229 3.41 -17.65 -2.65
C GLU A 229 4.93 -17.63 -2.82
N ILE A 230 5.64 -18.32 -1.93
CA ILE A 230 7.08 -18.56 -2.07
C ILE A 230 7.26 -19.98 -2.62
N PRO A 231 7.76 -20.15 -3.85
CA PRO A 231 7.98 -21.49 -4.40
C PRO A 231 8.96 -22.29 -3.55
N VAL A 232 8.66 -23.56 -3.30
CA VAL A 232 9.55 -24.47 -2.54
C VAL A 232 10.96 -24.62 -3.14
N SER A 233 11.14 -24.23 -4.41
CA SER A 233 12.43 -24.25 -5.10
C SER A 233 13.39 -23.14 -4.68
N VAL A 234 12.90 -22.07 -4.04
CA VAL A 234 13.73 -20.96 -3.53
C VAL A 234 14.74 -21.47 -2.49
N GLY A 235 14.30 -22.37 -1.60
CA GLY A 235 15.20 -23.01 -0.65
C GLY A 235 15.76 -22.04 0.39
N ASN A 236 17.07 -22.11 0.60
CA ASN A 236 17.74 -21.44 1.72
C ASN A 236 18.23 -20.01 1.42
N GLU A 237 17.98 -19.53 0.20
CA GLU A 237 18.42 -18.22 -0.33
C GLU A 237 17.87 -17.05 0.49
N ILE A 238 16.60 -17.11 0.90
CA ILE A 238 15.87 -15.99 1.53
C ILE A 238 15.77 -16.07 3.06
N GLN A 239 16.67 -16.81 3.73
CA GLN A 239 16.42 -17.28 5.10
C GLN A 239 16.45 -16.16 6.15
N THR A 240 17.30 -15.17 5.93
CA THR A 240 17.45 -14.02 6.81
C THR A 240 16.78 -12.76 6.29
N ASP A 241 16.36 -12.77 5.03
CA ASP A 241 15.67 -11.68 4.39
C ASP A 241 14.38 -11.29 5.12
N THR A 242 14.14 -9.99 5.14
CA THR A 242 12.85 -9.41 5.52
C THR A 242 12.36 -8.48 4.44
N LEU A 243 11.04 -8.36 4.33
CA LEU A 243 10.41 -7.50 3.35
C LEU A 243 9.22 -6.76 3.97
N GLU A 244 9.18 -5.47 3.70
CA GLU A 244 8.06 -4.60 4.02
C GLU A 244 7.46 -4.08 2.72
N MET A 245 6.15 -4.25 2.57
CA MET A 245 5.39 -3.66 1.48
C MET A 245 4.37 -2.66 2.03
N VAL A 246 4.26 -1.53 1.34
CA VAL A 246 3.31 -0.45 1.63
C VAL A 246 2.39 -0.33 0.43
N LEU A 247 1.08 -0.40 0.69
CA LEU A 247 0.05 -0.16 -0.31
C LEU A 247 -0.83 0.99 0.15
N ASP A 248 -0.79 2.09 -0.61
CA ASP A 248 -1.56 3.29 -0.36
C ASP A 248 -2.68 3.41 -1.40
N PHE A 249 -3.87 3.74 -0.91
CA PHE A 249 -5.03 4.01 -1.76
C PHE A 249 -5.44 5.46 -1.65
N HIS A 250 -5.70 6.06 -2.82
CA HIS A 250 -6.17 7.44 -2.92
C HIS A 250 -7.53 7.50 -3.61
N ALA A 251 -8.41 8.35 -3.07
CA ALA A 251 -9.70 8.66 -3.65
C ALA A 251 -9.77 10.15 -4.08
N LEU A 252 -9.96 10.38 -5.37
CA LEU A 252 -10.12 11.71 -5.95
C LEU A 252 -11.56 11.96 -6.38
N GLN A 253 -12.27 12.82 -5.64
CA GLN A 253 -13.68 13.13 -5.93
C GLN A 253 -13.91 13.51 -7.41
N ALA A 254 -14.81 12.79 -8.09
CA ALA A 254 -15.08 12.93 -9.52
C ALA A 254 -15.78 14.24 -9.91
N ARG A 255 -16.40 14.95 -8.96
CA ARG A 255 -17.06 16.26 -9.23
C ARG A 255 -16.08 17.33 -9.72
N HIS A 256 -14.82 17.23 -9.33
CA HIS A 256 -13.78 18.22 -9.61
C HIS A 256 -12.57 17.66 -10.34
N ASN A 257 -12.50 16.35 -10.52
CA ASN A 257 -11.40 15.64 -11.16
C ASN A 257 -11.93 14.85 -12.37
N ASP A 258 -11.06 14.55 -13.33
CA ASP A 258 -11.37 13.76 -14.52
C ASP A 258 -10.52 12.47 -14.59
N GLY A 259 -9.97 12.05 -13.44
CA GLY A 259 -9.13 10.86 -13.32
C GLY A 259 -7.70 11.02 -13.87
N THR A 260 -7.35 12.17 -14.48
CA THR A 260 -6.03 12.36 -15.11
C THR A 260 -4.91 12.74 -14.13
N TYR A 261 -5.26 13.27 -12.96
CA TYR A 261 -4.31 13.60 -11.90
C TYR A 261 -3.89 12.34 -11.15
N ASN A 262 -2.59 12.03 -11.17
CA ASN A 262 -2.00 10.89 -10.48
C ASN A 262 -1.44 11.34 -9.12
N PRO A 263 -2.01 10.89 -7.98
CA PRO A 263 -1.57 11.28 -6.65
C PRO A 263 -0.23 10.63 -6.23
N CYS A 264 0.14 9.48 -6.81
CA CYS A 264 1.31 8.70 -6.40
C CYS A 264 2.66 9.33 -6.76
N VAL A 265 2.70 10.23 -7.74
CA VAL A 265 3.96 10.80 -8.29
C VAL A 265 4.25 12.22 -7.82
N ASP A 266 3.27 12.92 -7.23
CA ASP A 266 3.45 14.28 -6.71
C ASP A 266 4.07 14.30 -5.29
N GLU A 267 4.23 13.14 -4.65
CA GLU A 267 4.93 12.99 -3.34
C GLU A 267 6.46 12.89 -3.44
N GLN A 268 7.03 12.75 -4.64
CA GLN A 268 8.46 12.46 -4.84
C GLN A 268 9.35 13.67 -5.19
N VAL A 269 8.99 14.91 -4.83
CA VAL A 269 9.88 16.08 -5.06
C VAL A 269 9.89 17.08 -3.90
N GLU A 270 10.88 16.96 -3.01
CA GLU A 270 11.95 17.97 -2.87
C GLU A 270 13.19 17.32 -2.22
N ALA A 271 14.09 16.79 -3.05
CA ALA A 271 15.49 16.66 -2.63
C ALA A 271 16.02 18.08 -2.33
N PRO A 272 16.70 18.31 -1.19
CA PRO A 272 17.26 19.63 -0.91
C PRO A 272 18.28 19.94 -2.01
N THR A 273 18.01 20.96 -2.82
CA THR A 273 19.04 21.48 -3.72
C THR A 273 20.14 22.07 -2.83
N ASP A 274 21.27 21.36 -2.74
CA ASP A 274 22.51 21.88 -2.18
C ASP A 274 22.93 23.13 -2.98
N ASP A 275 22.57 24.32 -2.49
CA ASP A 275 23.22 25.56 -2.91
C ASP A 275 24.59 25.65 -2.23
N ASN A 276 25.56 24.94 -2.80
CA ASN A 276 26.97 25.22 -2.55
C ASN A 276 27.55 26.08 -3.69
N SER A 277 27.04 27.30 -3.83
CA SER A 277 27.74 28.36 -4.57
C SER A 277 28.99 28.82 -3.79
N THR A 278 30.08 28.10 -3.99
CA THR A 278 31.45 28.59 -3.72
C THR A 278 31.75 29.79 -4.62
N THR A 279 31.86 30.99 -4.02
CA THR A 279 32.40 32.16 -4.73
C THR A 279 33.91 32.24 -4.47
N PRO A 280 34.80 32.22 -5.49
CA PRO A 280 36.20 32.53 -5.30
C PRO A 280 36.40 34.04 -5.38
N THR A 281 36.91 34.68 -4.32
CA THR A 281 37.46 36.03 -4.41
C THR A 281 38.97 35.99 -4.30
N ASN A 282 39.58 36.48 -5.39
CA ASN A 282 40.96 36.89 -5.54
C ASN A 282 41.13 38.29 -4.93
#